data_AF-A0A3Q0FA89-F1
#
_entry.id   AF-A0A3Q0FA89-F1
#
_cell.length_a   1.000
_cell.length_b   1.000
_cell.length_c   1.000
_cell.angle_alpha   90.00
_cell.angle_beta   90.00
_cell.angle_gamma   90.00
#
_symmetry.space_group_name_H-M   'P 1'
#
loop_
_entity.id
_entity.type
_entity.pdbx_description
1 polymer ?
#
loop_
_entity_poly.entity_id
_entity_poly.type
_entity_poly.pdbx_seq_one_letter_code
_entity_poly.pdbx_strand_id
1 'polypeptide(L)'
;MDRSVKVSGILLFSFAMGPRQCQVCIEALSKYKCPSCYLPYCSLVCYKKHKELPCVKPQPLEVITTAVSESLVEKTLVVDERSEVLQKFQLEAIESLVEKTLVVDERSEVLQKFQLEAIASSREIRDSLNDKALQDLICRIDSSPNAKDELDKAMAEEAFRLFTDKILSTINS
;
A
#
# COMPACT_ATOMS: atom_id res chain seq x y z
N MET A 1 22.62 -50.27 5.08
CA MET A 1 23.34 -48.98 5.03
C MET A 1 22.36 -47.89 5.35
N ASP A 2 22.28 -47.58 6.65
CA ASP A 2 21.62 -46.42 7.22
C ASP A 2 22.22 -45.12 6.70
N ARG A 3 21.37 -44.11 6.41
CA ARG A 3 21.66 -42.71 6.75
C ARG A 3 20.43 -41.80 6.65
N SER A 4 19.88 -41.56 7.84
CA SER A 4 19.46 -40.26 8.40
C SER A 4 18.98 -39.13 7.47
N VAL A 5 17.69 -38.83 7.67
CA VAL A 5 17.06 -37.50 7.84
C VAL A 5 18.02 -36.29 7.88
N LYS A 6 17.72 -35.30 7.03
CA LYS A 6 17.99 -33.88 7.31
C LYS A 6 16.77 -33.05 6.92
N VAL A 7 15.97 -32.73 7.93
CA VAL A 7 15.04 -31.60 7.95
C VAL A 7 15.88 -30.33 8.05
N SER A 8 15.80 -29.41 7.09
CA SER A 8 16.11 -27.98 7.32
C SER A 8 15.78 -27.14 6.10
N GLY A 9 15.06 -26.04 6.30
CA GLY A 9 15.02 -24.93 5.34
C GLY A 9 13.64 -24.55 4.82
N ILE A 10 12.69 -24.25 5.72
CA ILE A 10 11.60 -23.33 5.36
C ILE A 10 12.27 -21.97 5.14
N LEU A 11 12.57 -21.65 3.87
CA LEU A 11 12.89 -20.28 3.47
C LEU A 11 11.58 -19.47 3.54
N LEU A 12 11.28 -18.94 4.72
CA LEU A 12 10.30 -17.87 4.85
C LEU A 12 10.89 -16.64 4.16
N PHE A 13 10.46 -16.42 2.93
CA PHE A 13 10.68 -15.18 2.20
C PHE A 13 10.13 -14.02 3.03
N SER A 14 11.04 -13.29 3.67
CA SER A 14 10.78 -12.02 4.31
C SER A 14 10.51 -10.98 3.23
N PHE A 15 9.24 -10.83 2.82
CA PHE A 15 8.79 -9.63 2.13
C PHE A 15 9.06 -8.43 3.05
N ALA A 16 10.03 -7.60 2.68
CA ALA A 16 10.41 -6.38 3.37
C ALA A 16 9.26 -5.35 3.25
N MET A 17 8.23 -5.56 4.04
CA MET A 17 7.23 -4.53 4.35
C MET A 17 7.95 -3.50 5.21
N GLY A 18 8.05 -2.25 4.73
CA GLY A 18 8.68 -1.13 5.44
C GLY A 18 8.16 -1.00 6.89
N PRO A 19 8.91 -0.31 7.77
CA PRO A 19 8.63 -0.31 9.20
C PRO A 19 7.22 0.24 9.48
N ARG A 20 6.29 -0.65 9.86
CA ARG A 20 4.92 -0.28 10.28
C ARG A 20 4.93 0.02 11.77
N GLN A 21 4.04 0.85 12.28
CA GLN A 21 3.89 1.03 13.73
C GLN A 21 3.48 -0.29 14.40
N CYS A 22 3.85 -0.49 15.66
CA CYS A 22 3.30 -1.56 16.48
C CYS A 22 1.81 -1.32 16.72
N GLN A 23 0.95 -2.25 16.33
CA GLN A 23 -0.50 -2.13 16.52
C GLN A 23 -0.95 -2.49 17.95
N VAL A 24 -0.01 -2.79 18.86
CA VAL A 24 -0.29 -3.10 20.27
C VAL A 24 -0.06 -1.88 21.16
N CYS A 25 1.09 -1.21 21.01
CA CYS A 25 1.41 -0.02 21.80
C CYS A 25 1.28 1.30 21.02
N ILE A 26 1.28 1.27 19.68
CA ILE A 26 1.20 2.46 18.80
C ILE A 26 2.34 3.48 18.98
N GLU A 27 3.27 3.25 19.91
CA GLU A 27 4.37 4.17 20.24
C GLU A 27 5.69 3.86 19.51
N ALA A 28 5.90 2.59 19.13
CA ALA A 28 7.16 2.13 18.57
C ALA A 28 6.97 1.50 17.19
N LEU A 29 8.02 1.52 16.37
CA LEU A 29 8.07 0.77 15.12
C LEU A 29 7.99 -0.73 15.40
N SER A 30 7.22 -1.43 14.57
CA SER A 30 7.11 -2.88 14.60
C SER A 30 8.39 -3.52 14.09
N LYS A 31 8.83 -4.53 14.83
CA LYS A 31 10.01 -5.34 14.50
C LYS A 31 9.60 -6.74 14.04
N TYR A 32 8.42 -7.20 14.44
CA TYR A 32 7.94 -8.56 14.21
C TYR A 32 6.46 -8.55 13.83
N LYS A 33 5.96 -9.71 13.38
CA LYS A 33 4.54 -9.94 13.07
C LYS A 33 4.06 -11.21 13.76
N CYS A 34 2.80 -11.22 14.18
CA CYS A 34 2.20 -12.41 14.77
C CYS A 34 1.97 -13.48 13.69
N PRO A 35 2.37 -14.75 13.87
CA PRO A 35 2.12 -15.80 12.87
C PRO A 35 0.64 -16.20 12.77
N SER A 36 -0.18 -15.86 13.78
CA SER A 36 -1.60 -16.25 13.82
C SER A 36 -2.54 -15.25 13.15
N CYS A 37 -2.23 -13.95 13.24
CA CYS A 37 -3.10 -12.87 12.75
C CYS A 37 -2.35 -11.78 11.95
N TYR A 38 -1.03 -11.92 11.76
CA TYR A 38 -0.15 -10.99 11.04
C TYR A 38 -0.04 -9.58 11.63
N LEU A 39 -0.61 -9.34 12.82
CA LEU A 39 -0.54 -8.05 13.50
C LEU A 39 0.92 -7.64 13.80
N PRO A 40 1.35 -6.43 13.41
CA PRO A 40 2.71 -5.95 13.62
C PRO A 40 2.96 -5.52 15.07
N TYR A 41 4.08 -5.94 15.67
CA TYR A 41 4.43 -5.61 17.05
C TYR A 41 5.92 -5.28 17.25
N CYS A 42 6.25 -4.49 18.29
CA CYS A 42 7.62 -4.02 18.55
C CYS A 42 8.46 -4.99 19.41
N SER A 43 7.86 -5.68 20.38
CA SER A 43 8.59 -6.48 21.38
C SER A 43 7.79 -7.67 21.93
N LEU A 44 8.47 -8.56 22.67
CA LEU A 44 7.84 -9.69 23.36
C LEU A 44 6.77 -9.27 24.37
N VAL A 45 6.90 -8.06 24.94
CA VAL A 45 5.88 -7.50 25.84
C VAL A 45 4.58 -7.26 25.07
N CYS A 46 4.68 -6.68 23.87
CA CYS A 46 3.52 -6.49 22.99
C CYS A 46 2.98 -7.81 22.44
N TYR A 47 3.85 -8.79 22.19
CA TYR A 47 3.41 -10.14 21.79
C TYR A 47 2.55 -10.81 22.87
N LYS A 48 2.97 -10.75 24.13
CA LYS A 48 2.19 -11.32 25.24
C LYS A 48 0.86 -10.62 25.40
N LYS A 49 0.85 -9.28 25.48
CA LYS A 49 -0.38 -8.47 25.55
C LYS A 49 -1.36 -8.79 24.41
N HIS A 50 -0.84 -8.99 23.20
CA HIS A 50 -1.64 -9.35 22.05
C HIS A 50 -2.23 -10.77 22.16
N LYS A 51 -1.46 -11.75 22.68
CA LYS A 51 -1.87 -13.16 22.79
C LYS A 51 -2.89 -13.42 23.91
N GLU A 52 -2.97 -12.54 24.90
CA GLU A 52 -4.00 -12.65 25.96
C GLU A 52 -5.41 -12.32 25.43
N LEU A 53 -5.51 -11.63 24.30
CA LEU A 53 -6.74 -11.49 23.52
C LEU A 53 -6.73 -12.54 22.40
N PRO A 54 -7.85 -13.23 22.10
CA PRO A 54 -7.85 -14.29 21.09
C PRO A 54 -7.40 -13.75 19.72
N CYS A 55 -6.23 -14.22 19.28
CA CYS A 55 -5.64 -13.88 17.99
C CYS A 55 -6.38 -14.62 16.88
N VAL A 56 -7.48 -14.05 16.38
CA VAL A 56 -8.22 -14.62 15.26
C VAL A 56 -7.54 -14.20 13.95
N LYS A 57 -7.33 -15.17 13.05
CA LYS A 57 -6.92 -14.89 11.66
C LYS A 57 -8.02 -14.02 11.04
N PRO A 58 -7.74 -12.82 10.51
CA PRO A 58 -8.77 -11.97 9.94
C PRO A 58 -9.46 -12.73 8.80
N GLN A 59 -10.74 -13.03 8.97
CA GLN A 59 -11.61 -13.42 7.87
C GLN A 59 -12.06 -12.14 7.17
N PRO A 60 -12.03 -12.07 5.82
CA PRO A 60 -12.61 -10.94 5.10
C PRO A 60 -14.12 -11.09 5.16
N LEU A 61 -14.79 -10.40 6.09
CA LEU A 61 -16.23 -10.20 6.06
C LEU A 61 -16.57 -8.82 6.59
N GLU A 62 -17.13 -8.04 5.67
CA GLU A 62 -17.85 -6.80 5.82
C GLU A 62 -19.02 -6.97 6.80
N VAL A 63 -19.35 -5.94 7.61
CA VAL A 63 -20.69 -5.33 7.71
C VAL A 63 -20.64 -4.10 8.65
N ILE A 64 -20.76 -2.92 8.04
CA ILE A 64 -21.68 -1.77 8.29
C ILE A 64 -22.03 -1.33 9.74
N THR A 65 -22.22 0.00 9.85
CA THR A 65 -22.85 0.85 10.90
C THR A 65 -21.86 1.39 11.94
N THR A 66 -21.76 2.69 12.26
CA THR A 66 -22.71 3.82 12.25
C THR A 66 -21.86 5.08 12.50
N ALA A 67 -21.96 6.11 11.65
CA ALA A 67 -22.66 7.38 11.93
C ALA A 67 -21.93 8.38 12.87
N VAL A 68 -21.78 9.60 12.33
CA VAL A 68 -21.65 10.94 12.95
C VAL A 68 -20.28 11.33 13.51
N SER A 69 -19.64 12.35 12.90
CA SER A 69 -19.63 13.73 13.46
C SER A 69 -18.68 14.62 12.65
N GLU A 70 -19.28 15.57 11.92
CA GLU A 70 -18.67 16.80 11.44
C GLU A 70 -18.17 17.68 12.61
N SER A 71 -17.13 18.49 12.37
CA SER A 71 -16.80 19.80 13.00
C SER A 71 -15.26 19.98 12.99
N LEU A 72 -14.71 20.70 12.01
CA LEU A 72 -14.39 22.14 12.04
C LEU A 72 -13.28 22.49 13.06
N VAL A 73 -12.15 23.02 12.56
CA VAL A 73 -11.62 24.35 12.88
C VAL A 73 -10.40 24.61 11.96
N GLU A 74 -10.62 25.56 11.06
CA GLU A 74 -9.66 26.42 10.40
C GLU A 74 -8.99 27.36 11.42
N LYS A 75 -7.65 27.52 11.36
CA LYS A 75 -6.93 28.74 11.80
C LYS A 75 -5.44 28.70 11.42
N THR A 76 -5.19 29.25 10.22
CA THR A 76 -4.25 30.35 9.91
C THR A 76 -2.80 30.32 10.44
N LEU A 77 -1.89 30.20 9.46
CA LEU A 77 -0.65 30.96 9.20
C LEU A 77 0.05 31.69 10.36
N VAL A 78 1.32 31.33 10.58
CA VAL A 78 2.38 32.31 10.88
C VAL A 78 3.64 31.91 10.11
N VAL A 79 4.06 32.81 9.23
CA VAL A 79 5.39 32.89 8.62
C VAL A 79 6.38 33.27 9.70
N ASP A 80 7.49 32.54 9.85
CA ASP A 80 8.74 33.18 10.26
C ASP A 80 9.90 32.60 9.47
N GLU A 81 10.61 33.55 8.88
CA GLU A 81 11.72 33.43 7.98
C GLU A 81 13.01 33.33 8.83
N ARG A 82 14.07 32.78 8.23
CA ARG A 82 15.48 33.00 8.62
C ARG A 82 16.09 32.06 9.68
N SER A 83 16.70 30.99 9.18
CA SER A 83 18.12 30.77 9.48
C SER A 83 18.78 29.99 8.34
N GLU A 84 19.40 30.74 7.43
CA GLU A 84 20.45 30.22 6.58
C GLU A 84 21.70 29.92 7.44
N VAL A 85 22.53 29.01 6.91
CA VAL A 85 23.93 28.73 7.27
C VAL A 85 24.14 27.46 8.12
N LEU A 86 25.05 26.60 7.60
CA LEU A 86 25.56 25.29 8.04
C LEU A 86 24.67 24.07 7.69
N GLN A 87 25.00 23.17 6.75
CA GLN A 87 26.28 22.71 6.22
C GLN A 87 26.18 22.30 4.74
N LYS A 88 26.84 23.09 3.89
CA LYS A 88 27.03 22.92 2.44
C LYS A 88 28.25 22.02 2.12
N PHE A 89 28.44 20.89 2.81
CA PHE A 89 29.67 20.09 2.66
C PHE A 89 29.48 18.56 2.58
N GLN A 90 28.32 18.07 2.18
CA GLN A 90 28.14 16.64 1.83
C GLN A 90 27.37 16.44 0.51
N LEU A 91 27.49 17.38 -0.43
CA LEU A 91 26.84 17.35 -1.75
C LEU A 91 27.80 16.97 -2.90
N GLU A 92 28.93 16.32 -2.61
CA GLU A 92 29.92 15.89 -3.62
C GLU A 92 30.21 14.38 -3.56
N ALA A 93 29.18 13.55 -3.39
CA ALA A 93 29.32 12.09 -3.41
C ALA A 93 28.18 11.32 -4.09
N ILE A 94 27.28 11.99 -4.83
CA ILE A 94 26.19 11.35 -5.58
C ILE A 94 26.18 11.84 -7.04
N GLU A 95 27.37 12.01 -7.63
CA GLU A 95 27.54 12.25 -9.07
C GLU A 95 28.11 11.03 -9.81
N SER A 96 28.10 9.85 -9.18
CA SER A 96 28.76 8.64 -9.73
C SER A 96 27.89 7.36 -9.74
N LEU A 97 26.58 7.45 -9.50
CA LEU A 97 25.68 6.29 -9.68
C LEU A 97 24.35 6.70 -10.32
N VAL A 98 24.45 7.51 -11.36
CA VAL A 98 23.38 7.75 -12.32
C VAL A 98 23.66 6.89 -13.54
N GLU A 99 23.07 5.71 -13.62
CA GLU A 99 22.64 5.13 -14.90
C GLU A 99 21.61 4.01 -14.71
N LYS A 100 20.46 4.36 -14.12
CA LYS A 100 19.17 3.70 -14.39
C LYS A 100 17.95 4.49 -13.88
N THR A 101 18.06 5.81 -13.83
CA THR A 101 16.92 6.68 -13.59
C THR A 101 16.35 7.07 -14.94
N LEU A 102 15.26 6.43 -15.34
CA LEU A 102 14.40 6.97 -16.38
C LEU A 102 13.84 8.28 -15.82
N VAL A 103 14.34 9.42 -16.31
CA VAL A 103 13.70 10.71 -16.10
C VAL A 103 12.43 10.69 -16.94
N VAL A 104 11.37 10.14 -16.36
CA VAL A 104 10.01 10.33 -16.85
C VAL A 104 9.54 11.67 -16.31
N ASP A 105 8.96 12.51 -17.15
CA ASP A 105 8.37 13.79 -16.78
C ASP A 105 7.27 13.56 -15.72
N GLU A 106 7.66 13.70 -14.45
CA GLU A 106 7.24 12.84 -13.33
C GLU A 106 5.90 13.22 -12.66
N ARG A 107 5.13 14.13 -13.26
CA ARG A 107 3.90 14.66 -12.64
C ARG A 107 2.60 14.39 -13.40
N SER A 108 2.67 14.02 -14.67
CA SER A 108 1.48 13.77 -15.48
C SER A 108 0.99 12.32 -15.41
N GLU A 109 1.89 11.38 -15.07
CA GLU A 109 1.58 9.94 -15.06
C GLU A 109 0.97 9.45 -13.73
N VAL A 110 1.03 10.25 -12.67
CA VAL A 110 0.52 9.91 -11.34
C VAL A 110 -0.78 10.67 -11.06
N LEU A 111 -1.82 9.95 -10.67
CA LEU A 111 -3.11 10.55 -10.32
C LEU A 111 -3.00 11.44 -9.07
N GLN A 112 -3.64 12.61 -9.12
CA GLN A 112 -3.71 13.52 -7.99
C GLN A 112 -4.74 13.04 -6.95
N LYS A 113 -4.61 13.52 -5.70
CA LYS A 113 -5.49 13.12 -4.60
C LYS A 113 -6.98 13.30 -4.92
N PHE A 114 -7.37 14.42 -5.54
CA PHE A 114 -8.76 14.69 -5.88
C PHE A 114 -9.31 13.71 -6.94
N GLN A 115 -8.46 13.25 -7.87
CA GLN A 115 -8.85 12.28 -8.89
C GLN A 115 -9.10 10.91 -8.26
N LEU A 116 -8.24 10.50 -7.32
CA LEU A 116 -8.45 9.27 -6.55
C LEU A 116 -9.73 9.34 -5.71
N GLU A 117 -10.03 10.50 -5.12
CA GLU A 117 -11.27 10.73 -4.38
C GLU A 117 -12.51 10.70 -5.28
N ALA A 118 -12.43 11.26 -6.48
CA ALA A 118 -13.48 11.16 -7.49
C ALA A 118 -13.74 9.70 -7.92
N ILE A 119 -12.68 8.93 -8.17
CA ILE A 119 -12.77 7.49 -8.47
C ILE A 119 -13.44 6.73 -7.31
N ALA A 120 -13.02 6.99 -6.07
CA ALA A 120 -13.55 6.32 -4.88
C ALA A 120 -15.02 6.66 -4.61
N SER A 121 -15.47 7.86 -5.01
CA SER A 121 -16.84 8.34 -4.84
C SER A 121 -17.78 7.94 -5.98
N SER A 122 -17.24 7.57 -7.16
CA SER A 122 -18.05 7.12 -8.29
C SER A 122 -18.76 5.81 -7.97
N ARG A 123 -20.09 5.86 -8.04
CA ARG A 123 -20.93 4.68 -7.91
C ARG A 123 -20.72 3.73 -9.09
N GLU A 124 -20.61 4.22 -10.32
CA GLU A 124 -20.47 3.33 -11.49
C GLU A 124 -19.16 2.52 -11.46
N ILE A 125 -18.07 3.12 -10.96
CA ILE A 125 -16.78 2.44 -10.80
C ILE A 125 -16.91 1.37 -9.71
N ARG A 126 -17.47 1.73 -8.55
CA ARG A 126 -17.69 0.76 -7.45
C ARG A 126 -18.60 -0.39 -7.85
N ASP A 127 -19.66 -0.11 -8.59
CA ASP A 127 -20.59 -1.14 -9.05
C ASP A 127 -19.92 -2.09 -10.05
N SER A 128 -19.04 -1.56 -10.92
CA SER A 128 -18.25 -2.40 -11.84
C SER A 128 -17.29 -3.31 -11.06
N LEU A 129 -16.73 -2.85 -9.94
CA LEU A 129 -15.86 -3.65 -9.08
C LEU A 129 -16.60 -4.78 -8.32
N ASN A 130 -17.92 -4.89 -8.37
CA ASN A 130 -18.61 -6.07 -7.83
C ASN A 130 -18.39 -7.33 -8.69
N ASP A 131 -17.88 -7.19 -9.92
CA ASP A 131 -17.54 -8.31 -10.78
C ASP A 131 -16.24 -8.99 -10.31
N LYS A 132 -16.34 -10.29 -10.00
CA LYS A 132 -15.21 -11.07 -9.47
C LYS A 132 -14.10 -11.29 -10.52
N ALA A 133 -14.46 -11.50 -11.78
CA ALA A 133 -13.48 -11.68 -12.84
C ALA A 133 -12.69 -10.40 -13.10
N LEU A 134 -13.36 -9.24 -13.02
CA LEU A 134 -12.72 -7.93 -13.11
C LEU A 134 -11.73 -7.70 -11.96
N GLN A 135 -12.13 -8.00 -10.71
CA GLN A 135 -11.21 -7.92 -9.57
C GLN A 135 -9.99 -8.83 -9.75
N ASP A 136 -10.19 -10.06 -10.22
CA ASP A 136 -9.11 -11.02 -10.43
C ASP A 136 -8.15 -10.55 -11.55
N LEU A 137 -8.66 -9.89 -12.60
CA LEU A 137 -7.85 -9.23 -13.63
C LEU A 137 -7.01 -8.09 -13.03
N ILE A 138 -7.61 -7.20 -12.24
CA ILE A 138 -6.91 -6.09 -11.59
C ILE A 138 -5.80 -6.61 -10.67
N CYS A 139 -6.11 -7.59 -9.81
CA CYS A 139 -5.13 -8.21 -8.92
C CYS A 139 -4.00 -8.91 -9.68
N ARG A 140 -4.30 -9.53 -10.84
CA ARG A 140 -3.30 -10.18 -11.68
C ARG A 140 -2.31 -9.17 -12.26
N ILE A 141 -2.80 -8.04 -12.75
CA ILE A 141 -1.94 -6.97 -13.29
C ILE A 141 -1.05 -6.41 -12.16
N ASP A 142 -1.62 -6.08 -11.01
CA ASP A 142 -0.91 -5.48 -9.87
C ASP A 142 0.18 -6.38 -9.28
N SER A 143 -0.08 -7.70 -9.25
CA SER A 143 0.89 -8.68 -8.73
C SER A 143 1.88 -9.21 -9.78
N SER A 144 1.75 -8.82 -11.04
CA SER A 144 2.56 -9.37 -12.14
C SER A 144 3.97 -8.76 -12.18
N PRO A 145 5.03 -9.58 -12.34
CA PRO A 145 6.36 -9.07 -12.65
C PRO A 145 6.45 -8.44 -14.06
N ASN A 146 5.45 -8.68 -14.90
CA ASN A 146 5.32 -8.11 -16.23
C ASN A 146 3.91 -7.49 -16.39
N ALA A 147 3.68 -6.38 -15.69
CA ALA A 147 2.38 -5.71 -15.64
C ALA A 147 1.93 -5.19 -17.01
N LYS A 148 2.88 -4.80 -17.89
CA LYS A 148 2.57 -4.29 -19.23
C LYS A 148 1.89 -5.35 -20.09
N ASP A 149 2.46 -6.55 -20.17
CA ASP A 149 1.88 -7.62 -21.00
C ASP A 149 0.54 -8.11 -20.44
N GLU A 150 0.37 -8.14 -19.11
CA GLU A 150 -0.91 -8.49 -18.49
C GLU A 150 -1.98 -7.42 -18.71
N LEU A 151 -1.60 -6.14 -18.68
CA LEU A 151 -2.48 -5.03 -19.04
C LEU A 151 -2.93 -5.15 -20.49
N ASP A 152 -2.01 -5.40 -21.43
CA ASP A 152 -2.34 -5.53 -22.86
C ASP A 152 -3.34 -6.68 -23.11
N LYS A 153 -3.22 -7.80 -22.38
CA LYS A 153 -4.20 -8.89 -22.40
C LYS A 153 -5.54 -8.47 -21.79
N ALA A 154 -5.52 -7.78 -20.65
CA ALA A 154 -6.74 -7.33 -19.98
C ALA A 154 -7.53 -6.31 -20.82
N MET A 155 -6.86 -5.50 -21.64
CA MET A 155 -7.55 -4.57 -22.56
C MET A 155 -8.38 -5.28 -23.65
N ALA A 156 -8.11 -6.56 -23.93
CA ALA A 156 -8.95 -7.37 -24.81
C ALA A 156 -10.29 -7.76 -24.15
N GLU A 157 -10.35 -7.83 -22.83
CA GLU A 157 -11.55 -8.14 -22.05
C GLU A 157 -12.49 -6.92 -22.02
N GLU A 158 -13.74 -7.11 -22.44
CA GLU A 158 -14.73 -6.02 -22.52
C GLU A 158 -15.01 -5.39 -21.15
N ALA A 159 -15.13 -6.20 -20.09
CA ALA A 159 -15.40 -5.72 -18.75
C ALA A 159 -14.29 -4.79 -18.23
N PHE A 160 -13.02 -5.13 -18.48
CA PHE A 160 -11.87 -4.33 -18.05
C PHE A 160 -11.74 -3.04 -18.86
N ARG A 161 -12.01 -3.09 -20.17
CA ARG A 161 -12.03 -1.90 -21.03
C ARG A 161 -13.10 -0.91 -20.59
N LEU A 162 -14.34 -1.36 -20.39
CA LEU A 162 -15.44 -0.50 -19.92
C LEU A 162 -15.15 0.09 -18.54
N PHE A 163 -14.52 -0.68 -17.65
CA PHE A 163 -14.08 -0.19 -16.35
C PHE A 163 -13.04 0.92 -16.47
N THR A 164 -12.03 0.72 -17.33
CA THR A 164 -10.97 1.70 -17.58
C THR A 164 -11.53 2.97 -18.19
N ASP A 165 -12.45 2.87 -19.16
CA ASP A 165 -13.12 4.01 -19.79
C ASP A 165 -13.89 4.85 -18.75
N LYS A 166 -14.55 4.21 -17.78
CA LYS A 166 -15.23 4.92 -16.67
C LYS A 166 -14.25 5.65 -15.76
N ILE A 167 -13.11 5.02 -15.43
CA ILE A 167 -12.05 5.67 -14.66
C ILE A 167 -11.54 6.89 -15.42
N LEU A 168 -11.19 6.72 -16.70
CA LEU A 168 -10.69 7.80 -17.55
C LEU A 168 -11.71 8.94 -17.68
N SER A 169 -13.00 8.63 -17.79
CA SER A 169 -14.07 9.63 -17.81
C SER A 169 -14.19 10.38 -16.49
N THR A 170 -13.92 9.72 -15.36
CA THR A 170 -14.05 10.32 -14.02
C THR A 170 -12.88 11.24 -13.69
N ILE A 171 -11.66 10.88 -14.10
CA ILE A 171 -10.45 11.67 -13.81
C ILE A 171 -10.26 12.87 -14.74
N ASN A 172 -10.88 12.83 -15.92
CA ASN A 172 -10.83 13.88 -16.93
C ASN A 172 -12.11 14.74 -16.97
N SER A 173 -13.06 14.47 -16.07
CA SER A 173 -14.23 15.32 -15.85
C SER A 173 -13.88 16.52 -14.97
#